data_AF-F5T135-F1
#
_entry.id   AF-F5T135-F1
#
_cell.length_a   1.000
_cell.length_b   1.000
_cell.length_c   1.000
_cell.angle_alpha   90.00
_cell.angle_beta   90.00
_cell.angle_gamma   90.00
#
_symmetry.space_group_name_H-M   'P 1'
#
loop_
_entity.id
_entity.type
_entity.pdbx_description
1 polymer ?
#
loop_
_entity_poly.entity_id
_entity_poly.type
_entity_poly.pdbx_seq_one_letter_code
_entity_poly.pdbx_strand_id
1 'polypeptide(L)'
;MSSLTVENTNQILKTVGIKMRVTDKGLHFVSQVAQFAKALAHCTSNPKARDDLITILAHYKEQPGLVFVINESQHQDLVDSAPSQNNLDQRPMNHFRPQYSDQQMDSEDKADNNHPTHHNTNDEQSQKQTAPVEFVGHHVYGSKAALYFAYDKTRDEDDTIAIDGAVSVAPRKYDWNKKLRIQITRSDLPNVAAVMFGLLKKVELSNYGADNTKRLMIENQGKNYFLNMSAKDYNQIAVPISASDIFEIRGLILAQLMKNRPEIGVEGVLANLKCHAAILKQAGQQ
;
A
#
# COMPACT_ATOMS: atom_id res chain seq x y z
N MET A 1 -8.34 -3.61 25.72
CA MET A 1 -8.81 -3.15 24.39
C MET A 1 -9.96 -4.06 24.01
N SER A 2 -11.14 -3.52 23.74
CA SER A 2 -12.27 -4.34 23.25
C SER A 2 -11.82 -5.05 21.96
N SER A 3 -12.02 -6.36 21.87
CA SER A 3 -11.76 -7.12 20.66
C SER A 3 -12.50 -6.48 19.48
N LEU A 4 -11.83 -6.22 18.37
CA LEU A 4 -12.51 -5.78 17.15
C LEU A 4 -13.56 -6.83 16.77
N THR A 5 -14.82 -6.41 16.69
CA THR A 5 -15.91 -7.22 16.12
C THR A 5 -16.29 -6.66 14.76
N VAL A 6 -16.88 -7.50 13.91
CA VAL A 6 -17.39 -7.07 12.59
C VAL A 6 -18.42 -5.96 12.77
N GLU A 7 -19.33 -6.13 13.73
CA GLU A 7 -20.39 -5.15 14.01
C GLU A 7 -19.80 -3.79 14.38
N ASN A 8 -18.92 -3.72 15.37
CA ASN A 8 -18.31 -2.46 15.80
C ASN A 8 -17.48 -1.82 14.67
N THR A 9 -16.70 -2.64 13.94
CA THR A 9 -15.91 -2.15 12.79
C THR A 9 -16.81 -1.50 11.74
N ASN A 10 -17.87 -2.20 11.35
CA ASN A 10 -18.78 -1.73 10.32
C ASN A 10 -19.63 -0.53 10.76
N GLN A 11 -19.95 -0.42 12.06
CA GLN A 11 -20.57 0.78 12.61
C GLN A 11 -19.64 2.01 12.51
N ILE A 12 -18.36 1.85 12.84
CA ILE A 12 -17.36 2.92 12.70
C ILE A 12 -17.26 3.34 11.22
N LEU A 13 -17.14 2.39 10.29
CA LEU A 13 -17.09 2.66 8.84
C LEU A 13 -18.29 3.48 8.37
N LYS A 14 -19.50 3.07 8.76
CA LYS A 14 -20.74 3.81 8.46
C LYS A 14 -20.69 5.23 9.01
N THR A 15 -20.24 5.38 10.26
CA THR A 15 -20.20 6.68 10.96
C THR A 15 -19.28 7.68 10.27
N VAL A 16 -18.16 7.22 9.73
CA VAL A 16 -17.20 8.08 9.00
C VAL A 16 -17.49 8.17 7.49
N GLY A 17 -18.68 7.71 7.06
CA GLY A 17 -19.12 7.82 5.67
C GLY A 17 -18.31 6.95 4.69
N ILE A 18 -17.74 5.84 5.15
CA ILE A 18 -17.09 4.86 4.28
C ILE A 18 -18.15 3.85 3.82
N LYS A 19 -18.36 3.75 2.51
CA LYS A 19 -19.36 2.87 1.89
C LYS A 19 -18.91 1.40 1.80
N MET A 20 -17.78 1.03 2.38
CA MET A 20 -17.30 -0.35 2.43
C MET A 20 -17.68 -1.03 3.75
N ARG A 21 -17.97 -2.32 3.70
CA ARG A 21 -18.22 -3.20 4.84
C ARG A 21 -17.27 -4.38 4.81
N VAL A 22 -16.88 -4.82 5.98
CA VAL A 22 -15.99 -5.97 6.18
C VAL A 22 -16.83 -7.17 6.63
N THR A 23 -16.55 -8.36 6.08
CA THR A 23 -17.13 -9.64 6.55
C THR A 23 -16.32 -10.19 7.73
N ASP A 24 -16.76 -11.27 8.39
CA ASP A 24 -15.92 -11.96 9.41
C ASP A 24 -14.58 -12.40 8.86
N LYS A 25 -14.59 -12.97 7.64
CA LYS A 25 -13.36 -13.34 6.93
C LYS A 25 -12.53 -12.10 6.63
N GLY A 26 -13.14 -11.03 6.13
CA GLY A 26 -12.47 -9.77 5.88
C GLY A 26 -11.79 -9.22 7.10
N LEU A 27 -12.46 -9.24 8.26
CA LEU A 27 -11.93 -8.70 9.51
C LEU A 27 -10.70 -9.49 9.96
N HIS A 28 -10.73 -10.81 9.80
CA HIS A 28 -9.57 -11.65 10.05
C HIS A 28 -8.35 -11.23 9.22
N PHE A 29 -8.53 -10.93 7.93
CA PHE A 29 -7.44 -10.48 7.06
C PHE A 29 -6.98 -9.06 7.36
N VAL A 30 -7.89 -8.09 7.41
CA VAL A 30 -7.50 -6.67 7.58
C VAL A 30 -6.96 -6.39 8.98
N SER A 31 -7.36 -7.15 10.00
CA SER A 31 -6.79 -7.02 11.35
C SER A 31 -5.33 -7.44 11.44
N GLN A 32 -4.82 -8.23 10.50
CA GLN A 32 -3.39 -8.56 10.39
C GLN A 32 -2.58 -7.41 9.77
N VAL A 33 -3.23 -6.46 9.10
CA VAL A 33 -2.56 -5.26 8.59
C VAL A 33 -2.23 -4.34 9.77
N ALA A 34 -0.95 -4.17 10.05
CA ALA A 34 -0.46 -3.44 11.23
C ALA A 34 -1.06 -2.03 11.40
N GLN A 35 -1.40 -1.36 10.30
CA GLN A 35 -1.98 -0.02 10.31
C GLN A 35 -3.51 0.00 10.48
N PHE A 36 -4.22 -1.10 10.24
CA PHE A 36 -5.69 -1.13 10.20
C PHE A 36 -6.32 -0.74 11.54
N ALA A 37 -5.92 -1.39 12.64
CA ALA A 37 -6.49 -1.11 13.95
C ALA A 37 -6.25 0.35 14.39
N LYS A 38 -5.08 0.91 14.05
CA LYS A 38 -4.76 2.32 14.31
C LYS A 38 -5.60 3.26 13.44
N ALA A 39 -5.74 2.98 12.15
CA ALA A 39 -6.61 3.74 11.25
C ALA A 39 -8.07 3.75 11.72
N LEU A 40 -8.61 2.58 12.11
CA LEU A 40 -9.97 2.44 12.58
C LEU A 40 -10.22 3.19 13.89
N ALA A 41 -9.24 3.22 14.80
CA ALA A 41 -9.37 3.92 16.08
C ALA A 41 -9.40 5.46 15.95
N HIS A 42 -8.82 6.01 14.88
CA HIS A 42 -8.63 7.46 14.73
C HIS A 42 -9.42 8.08 13.56
N CYS A 43 -10.11 7.28 12.73
CA CYS A 43 -10.78 7.77 11.54
C CYS A 43 -11.95 8.74 11.79
N THR A 44 -12.53 8.76 12.99
CA THR A 44 -13.62 9.68 13.34
C THR A 44 -13.15 11.12 13.54
N SER A 45 -11.88 11.31 13.92
CA SER A 45 -11.31 12.64 14.23
C SER A 45 -10.11 13.02 13.35
N ASN A 46 -9.62 12.12 12.51
CA ASN A 46 -8.47 12.35 11.64
C ASN A 46 -8.79 11.97 10.18
N PRO A 47 -8.90 12.93 9.25
CA PRO A 47 -9.12 12.65 7.83
C PRO A 47 -8.08 11.70 7.24
N LYS A 48 -6.81 11.83 7.64
CA LYS A 48 -5.73 10.92 7.17
C LYS A 48 -5.95 9.48 7.63
N ALA A 49 -6.45 9.28 8.85
CA ALA A 49 -6.77 7.94 9.36
C ALA A 49 -7.98 7.33 8.65
N ARG A 50 -9.00 8.15 8.37
CA ARG A 50 -10.15 7.76 7.53
C ARG A 50 -9.67 7.35 6.14
N ASP A 51 -8.78 8.13 5.57
CA ASP A 51 -8.18 7.82 4.30
C ASP A 51 -7.42 6.50 4.40
N ASP A 52 -6.45 6.32 5.30
CA ASP A 52 -5.68 5.07 5.48
C ASP A 52 -6.60 3.83 5.50
N LEU A 53 -7.74 3.93 6.19
CA LEU A 53 -8.76 2.89 6.23
C LEU A 53 -9.36 2.58 4.85
N ILE A 54 -9.70 3.61 4.06
CA ILE A 54 -10.20 3.47 2.68
C ILE A 54 -9.18 2.73 1.82
N THR A 55 -7.89 3.06 1.87
CA THR A 55 -6.88 2.37 1.05
C THR A 55 -6.71 0.92 1.46
N ILE A 56 -6.65 0.64 2.76
CA ILE A 56 -6.53 -0.74 3.26
C ILE A 56 -7.72 -1.57 2.77
N LEU A 57 -8.95 -1.05 2.90
CA LEU A 57 -10.16 -1.76 2.48
C LEU A 57 -10.28 -1.88 0.95
N ALA A 58 -9.90 -0.84 0.22
CA ALA A 58 -9.96 -0.82 -1.25
C ALA A 58 -9.05 -1.88 -1.88
N HIS A 59 -7.98 -2.31 -1.21
CA HIS A 59 -7.15 -3.44 -1.65
C HIS A 59 -7.95 -4.74 -1.79
N TYR A 60 -9.02 -4.89 -1.00
CA TYR A 60 -9.85 -6.10 -0.96
C TYR A 60 -11.22 -5.93 -1.61
N LYS A 61 -11.53 -4.78 -2.23
CA LYS A 61 -12.88 -4.46 -2.74
C LYS A 61 -13.38 -5.41 -3.83
N GLU A 62 -12.46 -6.00 -4.60
CA GLU A 62 -12.78 -6.96 -5.67
C GLU A 62 -13.04 -8.37 -5.10
N GLN A 63 -12.89 -8.55 -3.79
CA GLN A 63 -13.13 -9.80 -3.07
C GLN A 63 -14.34 -9.62 -2.13
N PRO A 64 -15.58 -9.80 -2.60
CA PRO A 64 -16.80 -9.57 -1.82
C PRO A 64 -16.90 -10.47 -0.58
N GLY A 65 -16.21 -11.62 -0.59
CA GLY A 65 -16.07 -12.48 0.59
C GLY A 65 -15.24 -11.87 1.73
N LEU A 66 -14.52 -10.78 1.48
CA LEU A 66 -13.72 -10.04 2.46
C LEU A 66 -14.28 -8.63 2.70
N VAL A 67 -14.45 -7.85 1.63
CA VAL A 67 -14.95 -6.48 1.69
C VAL A 67 -15.96 -6.27 0.58
N PHE A 68 -17.12 -5.70 0.90
CA PHE A 68 -18.15 -5.35 -0.08
C PHE A 68 -18.56 -3.89 0.04
N VAL A 69 -18.99 -3.31 -1.08
CA VAL A 69 -19.45 -1.91 -1.15
C VAL A 69 -20.96 -1.88 -0.95
N ILE A 70 -21.44 -1.05 -0.03
CA ILE A 70 -22.86 -0.74 0.12
C ILE A 70 -23.25 0.18 -1.03
N ASN A 71 -24.06 -0.33 -1.94
CA ASN A 71 -24.83 0.49 -2.87
C ASN A 71 -26.07 1.02 -2.13
N GLU A 72 -26.34 2.33 -2.23
CA GLU A 72 -27.49 2.99 -1.58
C GLU A 72 -28.87 2.47 -2.06
N SER A 73 -28.91 1.48 -2.96
CA SER A 73 -30.13 0.91 -3.54
C SER A 73 -30.59 -0.42 -2.95
N GLN A 74 -29.99 -0.93 -1.87
CA GLN A 74 -30.49 -2.15 -1.21
C GLN A 74 -30.54 -2.00 0.33
N HIS A 75 -31.52 -1.24 0.80
CA HIS A 75 -32.13 -1.48 2.10
C HIS A 75 -33.15 -2.60 1.95
N GLN A 76 -32.82 -3.82 2.39
CA GLN A 76 -33.64 -4.66 3.28
C GLN A 76 -32.98 -6.06 3.43
N ASP A 77 -32.95 -6.53 4.67
CA ASP A 77 -32.81 -7.93 5.11
C ASP A 77 -31.46 -8.63 4.96
N LEU A 78 -30.79 -8.81 6.11
CA LEU A 78 -30.29 -10.09 6.58
C LEU A 78 -29.93 -9.93 8.08
N VAL A 79 -30.96 -10.06 8.91
CA VAL A 79 -30.84 -10.42 10.34
C VAL A 79 -31.13 -11.91 10.43
N ASP A 80 -30.31 -12.61 11.22
CA ASP A 80 -30.37 -14.01 11.68
C ASP A 80 -31.62 -14.84 11.33
N SER A 81 -31.40 -16.05 10.82
CA SER A 81 -32.00 -17.32 11.32
C SER A 81 -31.62 -18.53 10.44
N ALA A 82 -30.97 -19.52 11.03
CA ALA A 82 -31.21 -20.93 10.68
C ALA A 82 -32.34 -21.45 11.62
N PRO A 83 -33.27 -22.35 11.21
CA PRO A 83 -32.92 -23.78 11.05
C PRO A 83 -33.78 -24.64 10.06
N SER A 84 -33.22 -25.82 9.72
CA SER A 84 -33.82 -27.17 9.54
C SER A 84 -34.99 -27.53 8.57
N GLN A 85 -34.64 -28.43 7.64
CA GLN A 85 -35.27 -29.74 7.26
C GLN A 85 -36.71 -29.90 6.69
N ASN A 86 -36.76 -30.70 5.60
CA ASN A 86 -37.82 -31.62 5.07
C ASN A 86 -39.05 -30.96 4.40
N ASN A 87 -39.68 -31.45 3.32
CA ASN A 87 -39.59 -32.68 2.52
C ASN A 87 -40.40 -32.52 1.20
N LEU A 88 -40.01 -33.28 0.16
CA LEU A 88 -40.82 -34.01 -0.85
C LEU A 88 -42.05 -33.37 -1.54
N ASP A 89 -42.02 -33.26 -2.89
CA ASP A 89 -42.67 -34.22 -3.85
C ASP A 89 -42.64 -33.64 -5.31
N GLN A 90 -41.96 -34.30 -6.28
CA GLN A 90 -42.43 -35.33 -7.23
C GLN A 90 -43.25 -34.74 -8.42
N ARG A 91 -42.93 -34.89 -9.74
CA ARG A 91 -42.63 -36.06 -10.62
C ARG A 91 -42.57 -35.56 -12.12
N PRO A 92 -42.39 -36.38 -13.19
CA PRO A 92 -41.45 -37.48 -13.45
C PRO A 92 -40.88 -37.60 -14.91
N MET A 93 -39.91 -38.53 -15.05
CA MET A 93 -39.63 -39.48 -16.16
C MET A 93 -39.03 -39.02 -17.51
N ASN A 94 -37.83 -39.52 -17.83
CA ASN A 94 -37.71 -40.73 -18.66
C ASN A 94 -36.32 -41.42 -18.57
N HIS A 95 -36.37 -42.75 -18.48
CA HIS A 95 -35.24 -43.68 -18.49
C HIS A 95 -34.72 -43.89 -19.93
N PHE A 96 -33.41 -44.09 -20.11
CA PHE A 96 -32.80 -45.40 -20.46
C PHE A 96 -31.32 -45.23 -20.84
N ARG A 97 -30.48 -46.02 -20.17
CA ARG A 97 -29.08 -46.34 -20.55
C ARG A 97 -29.09 -47.72 -21.22
N PRO A 98 -28.18 -47.98 -22.17
CA PRO A 98 -27.41 -49.22 -22.07
C PRO A 98 -25.90 -48.98 -22.02
N GLN A 99 -25.19 -49.97 -21.48
CA GLN A 99 -23.78 -50.01 -21.15
C GLN A 99 -23.21 -51.31 -21.76
N TYR A 100 -22.07 -51.28 -22.46
CA TYR A 100 -21.11 -52.39 -22.74
C TYR A 100 -19.89 -51.72 -23.43
N SER A 101 -18.71 -51.62 -22.80
CA SER A 101 -17.61 -52.58 -22.57
C SER A 101 -16.50 -52.51 -23.63
N ASP A 102 -15.26 -52.58 -23.12
CA ASP A 102 -13.94 -52.42 -23.74
C ASP A 102 -13.64 -53.22 -25.02
N GLN A 103 -12.75 -52.69 -25.88
CA GLN A 103 -11.48 -53.36 -26.27
C GLN A 103 -10.61 -52.52 -27.22
N GLN A 104 -9.30 -52.58 -26.97
CA GLN A 104 -8.18 -52.01 -27.73
C GLN A 104 -7.94 -52.71 -29.08
N MET A 105 -7.41 -52.00 -30.08
CA MET A 105 -6.24 -52.43 -30.89
C MET A 105 -5.70 -51.30 -31.78
N ASP A 106 -4.38 -51.24 -31.85
CA ASP A 106 -3.52 -50.35 -32.65
C ASP A 106 -3.73 -50.48 -34.17
N SER A 107 -3.35 -49.45 -34.94
CA SER A 107 -2.38 -49.52 -36.07
C SER A 107 -2.25 -48.19 -36.83
N GLU A 108 -1.02 -47.94 -37.31
CA GLU A 108 -0.45 -46.77 -37.97
C GLU A 108 -1.02 -46.42 -39.37
N ASP A 109 -0.93 -45.15 -39.80
CA ASP A 109 0.06 -44.63 -40.79
C ASP A 109 -0.44 -43.37 -41.58
N LYS A 110 0.49 -42.40 -41.73
CA LYS A 110 0.68 -41.33 -42.76
C LYS A 110 -0.39 -40.28 -43.20
N ALA A 111 0.04 -39.02 -43.08
CA ALA A 111 0.01 -37.87 -44.01
C ALA A 111 -1.19 -37.66 -44.97
N ASP A 112 -1.82 -36.48 -44.99
CA ASP A 112 -1.44 -35.28 -45.78
C ASP A 112 -2.53 -34.18 -45.68
N ASN A 113 -2.14 -32.96 -46.08
CA ASN A 113 -2.83 -31.67 -46.10
C ASN A 113 -4.36 -31.59 -46.33
N ASN A 114 -5.08 -30.76 -45.55
CA ASN A 114 -5.69 -29.51 -46.04
C ASN A 114 -6.53 -28.78 -44.97
N HIS A 115 -6.27 -27.48 -44.87
CA HIS A 115 -7.18 -26.47 -44.29
C HIS A 115 -8.40 -26.29 -45.22
N PRO A 116 -9.59 -25.95 -44.69
CA PRO A 116 -9.91 -24.52 -44.61
C PRO A 116 -10.60 -24.09 -43.31
N THR A 117 -10.09 -22.95 -42.82
CA THR A 117 -10.73 -21.89 -42.05
C THR A 117 -12.25 -21.97 -41.84
N HIS A 118 -12.65 -22.02 -40.57
CA HIS A 118 -13.80 -21.28 -40.05
C HIS A 118 -13.50 -20.75 -38.64
N HIS A 119 -13.53 -19.41 -38.50
CA HIS A 119 -13.91 -18.68 -37.29
C HIS A 119 -15.07 -19.41 -36.57
N ASN A 120 -15.19 -19.47 -35.24
CA ASN A 120 -15.11 -18.33 -34.34
C ASN A 120 -15.07 -18.78 -32.87
N THR A 121 -14.30 -18.01 -32.09
CA THR A 121 -14.57 -17.49 -30.74
C THR A 121 -14.66 -18.40 -29.50
N ASN A 122 -13.78 -18.00 -28.57
CA ASN A 122 -13.94 -17.87 -27.12
C ASN A 122 -13.33 -18.99 -26.28
N ASP A 123 -12.07 -18.78 -25.91
CA ASP A 123 -11.58 -18.97 -24.54
C ASP A 123 -10.21 -18.27 -24.37
N GLU A 124 -10.18 -16.95 -24.50
CA GLU A 124 -9.07 -16.14 -23.98
C GLU A 124 -9.41 -15.74 -22.54
N GLN A 125 -9.08 -16.63 -21.60
CA GLN A 125 -8.80 -16.24 -20.23
C GLN A 125 -7.60 -15.29 -20.23
N SER A 126 -7.89 -13.99 -20.33
CA SER A 126 -6.92 -12.92 -20.07
C SER A 126 -6.54 -12.94 -18.59
N GLN A 127 -5.60 -13.82 -18.22
CA GLN A 127 -4.80 -13.64 -17.02
C GLN A 127 -3.98 -12.36 -17.22
N LYS A 128 -4.45 -11.24 -16.65
CA LYS A 128 -3.61 -10.07 -16.41
C LYS A 128 -2.49 -10.50 -15.47
N GLN A 129 -1.38 -10.96 -16.03
CA GLN A 129 -0.09 -10.97 -15.35
C GLN A 129 0.24 -9.52 -15.05
N THR A 130 -0.04 -9.08 -13.82
CA THR A 130 0.52 -7.85 -13.28
C THR A 130 2.03 -8.05 -13.28
N ALA A 131 2.72 -7.36 -14.21
CA ALA A 131 4.17 -7.35 -14.24
C ALA A 131 4.70 -7.02 -12.82
N PRO A 132 5.78 -7.68 -12.35
CA PRO A 132 6.34 -7.39 -11.04
C PRO A 132 6.67 -5.90 -10.95
N VAL A 133 6.07 -5.21 -9.99
CA VAL A 133 6.33 -3.80 -9.74
C VAL A 133 7.78 -3.67 -9.32
N GLU A 134 8.61 -3.09 -10.18
CA GLU A 134 10.00 -2.79 -9.85
C GLU A 134 10.03 -1.64 -8.85
N PHE A 135 10.37 -1.95 -7.60
CA PHE A 135 10.54 -0.94 -6.57
C PHE A 135 11.87 -0.25 -6.76
N VAL A 136 11.86 0.95 -7.34
CA VAL A 136 13.04 1.81 -7.45
C VAL A 136 13.30 2.48 -6.10
N GLY A 137 14.45 2.20 -5.49
CA GLY A 137 14.81 2.73 -4.18
C GLY A 137 16.24 2.45 -3.76
N HIS A 138 16.62 2.92 -2.58
CA HIS A 138 17.97 2.82 -2.01
C HIS A 138 17.94 2.41 -0.53
N HIS A 139 18.78 1.44 -0.17
CA HIS A 139 18.92 0.97 1.21
C HIS A 139 20.08 1.67 1.91
N VAL A 140 19.89 1.98 3.20
CA VAL A 140 20.96 2.46 4.09
C VAL A 140 21.01 1.56 5.31
N TYR A 141 22.18 1.00 5.60
CA TYR A 141 22.36 0.04 6.69
C TYR A 141 23.16 0.66 7.85
N GLY A 142 22.54 0.74 9.02
CA GLY A 142 23.19 1.04 10.29
C GLY A 142 23.32 -0.21 11.17
N SER A 143 24.04 -0.10 12.29
CA SER A 143 24.24 -1.24 13.20
C SER A 143 22.96 -1.68 13.92
N LYS A 144 22.12 -0.72 14.31
CA LYS A 144 20.90 -0.96 15.10
C LYS A 144 19.61 -0.90 14.28
N ALA A 145 19.64 -0.32 13.10
CA ALA A 145 18.50 -0.18 12.22
C ALA A 145 18.95 0.04 10.77
N ALA A 146 18.03 -0.13 9.83
CA ALA A 146 18.19 0.16 8.42
C ALA A 146 17.05 1.03 7.91
N LEU A 147 17.30 1.70 6.80
CA LEU A 147 16.33 2.52 6.07
C LEU A 147 16.23 2.01 4.63
N TYR A 148 15.05 2.19 4.04
CA TYR A 148 14.82 2.05 2.62
C TYR A 148 14.03 3.25 2.10
N PHE A 149 14.64 4.00 1.19
CA PHE A 149 14.01 5.11 0.49
C PHE A 149 13.45 4.60 -0.83
N ALA A 150 12.19 4.85 -1.12
CA ALA A 150 11.55 4.38 -2.34
C ALA A 150 10.70 5.47 -2.98
N TYR A 151 10.56 5.42 -4.30
CA TYR A 151 9.46 6.10 -4.96
C TYR A 151 8.13 5.63 -4.35
N ASP A 152 7.23 6.58 -4.16
CA ASP A 152 5.87 6.34 -3.75
C ASP A 152 4.95 7.33 -4.47
N LYS A 153 3.65 7.08 -4.40
CA LYS A 153 2.63 7.96 -4.95
C LYS A 153 1.53 8.18 -3.94
N THR A 154 1.02 9.40 -3.85
CA THR A 154 -0.21 9.65 -3.09
C THR A 154 -1.40 9.10 -3.88
N ARG A 155 -2.59 9.10 -3.26
CA ARG A 155 -3.84 8.72 -3.96
C ARG A 155 -4.22 9.70 -5.04
N ASP A 156 -3.79 10.95 -4.89
CA ASP A 156 -3.96 12.00 -5.88
C ASP A 156 -2.86 11.93 -6.95
N GLU A 157 -2.14 10.81 -7.03
CA GLU A 157 -1.05 10.53 -7.97
C GLU A 157 0.14 11.48 -7.88
N ASP A 158 0.31 12.18 -6.75
CA ASP A 158 1.51 12.98 -6.52
C ASP A 158 2.72 12.07 -6.33
N ASP A 159 3.79 12.35 -7.08
CA ASP A 159 5.06 11.65 -6.96
C ASP A 159 5.75 12.01 -5.63
N THR A 160 6.00 11.03 -4.79
CA THR A 160 6.53 11.22 -3.43
C THR A 160 7.67 10.25 -3.13
N ILE A 161 8.29 10.41 -1.95
CA ILE A 161 9.26 9.45 -1.42
C ILE A 161 8.70 8.86 -0.14
N ALA A 162 8.75 7.55 -0.01
CA ALA A 162 8.54 6.89 1.26
C ALA A 162 9.85 6.41 1.87
N ILE A 163 9.87 6.42 3.20
CA ILE A 163 10.97 5.92 4.01
C ILE A 163 10.41 4.81 4.87
N ASP A 164 10.94 3.61 4.67
CA ASP A 164 10.74 2.47 5.55
C ASP A 164 11.94 2.35 6.48
N GLY A 165 11.70 2.27 7.79
CA GLY A 165 12.73 2.00 8.78
C GLY A 165 12.50 0.67 9.49
N ALA A 166 13.55 -0.14 9.63
CA ALA A 166 13.50 -1.45 10.27
C ALA A 166 14.59 -1.59 11.33
N VAL A 167 14.25 -2.15 12.49
CA VAL A 167 15.22 -2.41 13.56
C VAL A 167 16.03 -3.68 13.28
N SER A 168 17.28 -3.70 13.74
CA SER A 168 18.16 -4.85 13.65
C SER A 168 17.69 -5.97 14.57
N VAL A 169 17.64 -7.19 14.06
CA VAL A 169 17.34 -8.42 14.82
C VAL A 169 18.56 -9.33 14.99
N ALA A 170 19.57 -9.13 14.16
CA ALA A 170 20.88 -9.76 14.26
C ALA A 170 21.89 -8.95 13.42
N PRO A 171 23.20 -9.20 13.53
CA PRO A 171 24.19 -8.52 12.68
C PRO A 171 23.79 -8.58 11.19
N ARG A 172 23.58 -7.41 10.59
CA ARG A 172 23.18 -7.24 9.18
C ARG A 172 21.83 -7.87 8.81
N LYS A 173 20.95 -8.12 9.78
CA LYS A 173 19.57 -8.60 9.56
C LYS A 173 18.59 -7.64 10.24
N TYR A 174 17.52 -7.27 9.52
CA TYR A 174 16.56 -6.25 9.96
C TYR A 174 15.13 -6.76 9.81
N ASP A 175 14.26 -6.39 10.75
CA ASP A 175 12.84 -6.81 10.75
C ASP A 175 11.98 -5.89 9.88
N TRP A 176 12.00 -6.16 8.57
CA TRP A 176 11.17 -5.42 7.61
C TRP A 176 9.67 -5.71 7.74
N ASN A 177 9.29 -6.82 8.39
CA ASN A 177 7.88 -7.14 8.63
C ASN A 177 7.25 -6.20 9.66
N LYS A 178 8.06 -5.67 10.59
CA LYS A 178 7.65 -4.67 11.59
C LYS A 178 8.22 -3.28 11.31
N LYS A 179 8.39 -2.93 10.03
CA LYS A 179 8.92 -1.63 9.63
C LYS A 179 8.01 -0.46 10.00
N LEU A 180 8.61 0.68 10.33
CA LEU A 180 7.92 1.96 10.40
C LEU A 180 8.01 2.66 9.05
N ARG A 181 6.87 2.90 8.39
CA ARG A 181 6.79 3.65 7.13
C ARG A 181 6.29 5.08 7.32
N ILE A 182 6.97 6.03 6.69
CA ILE A 182 6.54 7.42 6.51
C ILE A 182 6.63 7.77 5.02
N GLN A 183 5.50 8.09 4.39
CA GLN A 183 5.45 8.68 3.05
C GLN A 183 5.55 10.19 3.17
N ILE A 184 6.61 10.80 2.65
CA ILE A 184 6.80 12.24 2.64
C ILE A 184 5.79 12.84 1.67
N THR A 185 4.95 13.75 2.15
CA THR A 185 3.93 14.39 1.32
C THR A 185 4.55 15.28 0.24
N ARG A 186 3.80 15.58 -0.82
CA ARG A 186 4.24 16.54 -1.86
C ARG A 186 4.64 17.90 -1.27
N SER A 187 3.91 18.37 -0.25
CA SER A 187 4.18 19.66 0.40
C SER A 187 5.43 19.63 1.29
N ASP A 188 5.76 18.49 1.89
CA ASP A 188 6.94 18.36 2.76
C ASP A 188 8.20 17.92 1.99
N LEU A 189 8.04 17.34 0.80
CA LEU A 189 9.16 16.87 -0.02
C LEU A 189 10.20 17.98 -0.29
N PRO A 190 9.84 19.25 -0.59
CA PRO A 190 10.80 20.35 -0.69
C PRO A 190 11.58 20.63 0.60
N ASN A 191 10.97 20.46 1.77
CA ASN A 191 11.65 20.65 3.08
C ASN A 191 12.73 19.58 3.27
N VAL A 192 12.38 18.32 2.98
CA VAL A 192 13.32 17.20 3.02
C VAL A 192 14.42 17.38 2.00
N ALA A 193 14.07 17.74 0.77
CA ALA A 193 15.03 18.00 -0.30
C ALA A 193 16.01 19.10 0.09
N ALA A 194 15.56 20.21 0.69
CA ALA A 194 16.43 21.30 1.08
C ALA A 194 17.50 20.86 2.09
N VAL A 195 17.19 19.96 3.03
CA VAL A 195 18.19 19.36 3.93
C VAL A 195 19.10 18.40 3.17
N MET A 196 18.52 17.47 2.40
CA MET A 196 19.27 16.45 1.69
C MET A 196 20.26 17.04 0.69
N PHE A 197 19.92 18.16 0.03
CA PHE A 197 20.80 18.92 -0.86
C PHE A 197 21.79 19.84 -0.13
N GLY A 198 21.78 19.85 1.21
CA GLY A 198 22.70 20.62 2.04
C GLY A 198 22.37 22.10 2.14
N LEU A 199 21.18 22.51 1.70
CA LEU A 199 20.73 23.90 1.76
C LEU A 199 20.25 24.26 3.17
N LEU A 200 19.67 23.30 3.90
CA LEU A 200 19.26 23.43 5.29
C LEU A 200 20.01 22.43 6.19
N LYS A 201 20.16 22.80 7.46
CA LYS A 201 20.82 21.94 8.45
C LYS A 201 19.91 20.79 8.90
N LYS A 202 18.62 21.05 9.07
CA LYS A 202 17.71 20.11 9.72
C LYS A 202 16.28 20.29 9.24
N VAL A 203 15.52 19.20 9.22
CA VAL A 203 14.06 19.18 9.03
C VAL A 203 13.47 18.26 10.08
N GLU A 204 12.34 18.68 10.66
CA GLU A 204 11.52 17.86 11.53
C GLU A 204 10.09 17.84 10.98
N LEU A 205 9.60 16.64 10.69
CA LEU A 205 8.23 16.39 10.28
C LEU A 205 7.54 15.63 11.40
N SER A 206 6.33 16.06 11.77
CA SER A 206 5.54 15.46 12.84
C SER A 206 4.08 15.32 12.41
N ASN A 207 3.28 14.62 13.23
CA ASN A 207 1.86 14.40 12.95
C ASN A 207 1.60 13.59 11.67
N TYR A 208 2.44 12.57 11.46
CA TYR A 208 2.28 11.59 10.38
C TYR A 208 1.57 10.32 10.86
N GLY A 209 0.95 9.62 9.92
CA GLY A 209 0.18 8.39 10.15
C GLY A 209 -1.19 8.64 10.75
N ALA A 210 -2.04 7.61 10.71
CA ALA A 210 -3.41 7.66 11.23
C ALA A 210 -3.54 8.17 12.69
N ASP A 211 -2.60 7.82 13.56
CA ASP A 211 -2.62 8.24 14.98
C ASP A 211 -1.89 9.57 15.22
N ASN A 212 -1.38 10.22 14.16
CA ASN A 212 -0.54 11.42 14.22
C ASN A 212 0.71 11.30 15.12
N THR A 213 1.16 10.07 15.39
CA THR A 213 2.30 9.87 16.31
C THR A 213 3.64 9.76 15.58
N LYS A 214 3.63 9.52 14.26
CA LYS A 214 4.87 9.33 13.51
C LYS A 214 5.60 10.66 13.35
N ARG A 215 6.91 10.62 13.52
CA ARG A 215 7.82 11.75 13.37
C ARG A 215 9.06 11.32 12.60
N LEU A 216 9.58 12.24 11.80
CA LEU A 216 10.81 12.11 11.03
C LEU A 216 11.70 13.32 11.33
N MET A 217 12.98 13.09 11.59
CA MET A 217 13.98 14.13 11.67
C MET A 217 15.15 13.73 10.77
N ILE A 218 15.63 14.68 9.97
CA ILE A 218 16.85 14.53 9.18
C ILE A 218 17.75 15.71 9.49
N GLU A 219 19.01 15.44 9.82
CA GLU A 219 20.03 16.44 10.09
C GLU A 219 21.25 16.23 9.20
N ASN A 220 21.66 17.29 8.53
CA ASN A 220 22.94 17.42 7.87
C ASN A 220 24.01 17.76 8.91
N GLN A 221 24.91 16.80 9.19
CA GLN A 221 26.01 16.94 10.16
C GLN A 221 27.32 17.40 9.48
N GLY A 222 27.26 17.89 8.25
CA GLY A 222 28.40 18.34 7.46
C GLY A 222 29.12 17.20 6.74
N LYS A 223 29.67 16.22 7.49
CA LYS A 223 30.39 15.07 6.91
C LYS A 223 29.45 13.94 6.47
N ASN A 224 28.36 13.78 7.18
CA ASN A 224 27.36 12.74 7.00
C ASN A 224 26.00 13.31 7.37
N TYR A 225 24.96 12.51 7.17
CA TYR A 225 23.62 12.83 7.61
C TYR A 225 23.22 11.89 8.73
N PHE A 226 22.22 12.29 9.49
CA PHE A 226 21.59 11.46 10.49
C PHE A 226 20.07 11.54 10.32
N LEU A 227 19.43 10.39 10.31
CA LEU A 227 17.98 10.29 10.22
C LEU A 227 17.42 9.55 11.42
N ASN A 228 16.35 10.10 11.99
CA ASN A 228 15.61 9.54 13.10
C ASN A 228 14.12 9.43 12.76
N MET A 229 13.55 8.25 12.95
CA MET A 229 12.10 8.00 12.86
C MET A 229 11.59 7.46 14.18
N SER A 230 10.43 7.93 14.58
CA SER A 230 9.74 7.45 15.78
C SER A 230 8.23 7.44 15.57
N ALA A 231 7.55 6.58 16.30
CA ALA A 231 6.09 6.55 16.38
C ALA A 231 5.68 5.92 17.71
N LYS A 232 4.45 6.15 18.15
CA LYS A 232 3.92 5.48 19.33
C LYS A 232 3.89 3.97 19.09
N ASP A 233 4.35 3.19 20.06
CA ASP A 233 4.44 1.72 20.04
C ASP A 233 5.48 1.15 19.03
N TYR A 234 6.35 1.99 18.48
CA TYR A 234 7.49 1.55 17.65
C TYR A 234 8.80 1.86 18.36
N ASN A 235 9.78 0.98 18.15
CA ASN A 235 11.16 1.28 18.52
C ASN A 235 11.67 2.47 17.70
N GLN A 236 12.45 3.34 18.34
CA GLN A 236 13.11 4.42 17.64
C GLN A 236 14.10 3.88 16.60
N ILE A 237 14.05 4.41 15.40
CA ILE A 237 14.94 4.06 14.28
C ILE A 237 15.86 5.24 14.06
N ALA A 238 17.16 5.03 14.28
CA ALA A 238 18.18 6.06 14.16
C ALA A 238 19.35 5.52 13.31
N VAL A 239 19.63 6.16 12.18
CA VAL A 239 20.60 5.67 11.21
C VAL A 239 21.48 6.82 10.70
N PRO A 240 22.81 6.75 10.87
CA PRO A 240 23.73 7.64 10.16
C PRO A 240 23.76 7.25 8.68
N ILE A 241 23.74 8.25 7.81
CA ILE A 241 23.71 8.08 6.35
C ILE A 241 25.02 8.61 5.77
N SER A 242 25.72 7.77 5.01
CA SER A 242 27.01 8.12 4.41
C SER A 242 26.85 9.12 3.26
N ALA A 243 27.93 9.82 2.88
CA ALA A 243 27.90 10.72 1.74
C ALA A 243 27.54 10.00 0.41
N SER A 244 27.97 8.74 0.26
CA SER A 244 27.64 7.89 -0.90
C SER A 244 26.15 7.58 -0.97
N ASP A 245 25.54 7.20 0.16
CA ASP A 245 24.10 6.94 0.21
C ASP A 245 23.29 8.22 -0.05
N ILE A 246 23.76 9.37 0.43
CA ILE A 246 23.10 10.66 0.18
C ILE A 246 23.09 11.01 -1.30
N PHE A 247 24.12 10.65 -2.06
CA PHE A 247 24.13 10.86 -3.51
C PHE A 247 22.96 10.13 -4.19
N GLU A 248 22.77 8.84 -3.87
CA GLU A 248 21.67 8.03 -4.41
C GLU A 248 20.30 8.56 -3.98
N ILE A 249 20.14 8.91 -2.70
CA ILE A 249 18.87 9.42 -2.17
C ILE A 249 18.52 10.79 -2.80
N ARG A 250 19.51 11.65 -3.07
CA ARG A 250 19.28 12.91 -3.80
C ARG A 250 18.75 12.66 -5.20
N GLY A 251 19.27 11.65 -5.90
CA GLY A 251 18.78 11.23 -7.22
C GLY A 251 17.30 10.86 -7.17
N LEU A 252 16.91 10.04 -6.19
CA LEU A 252 15.50 9.66 -5.99
C LEU A 252 14.60 10.89 -5.72
N ILE A 253 15.01 11.76 -4.80
CA ILE A 253 14.22 12.96 -4.45
C ILE A 253 14.09 13.89 -5.65
N LEU A 254 15.18 14.13 -6.39
CA LEU A 254 15.17 15.01 -7.56
C LEU A 254 14.23 14.50 -8.63
N ALA A 255 14.22 13.19 -8.90
CA ALA A 255 13.34 12.58 -9.87
C ALA A 255 11.86 12.81 -9.52
N GLN A 256 11.46 12.62 -8.25
CA GLN A 256 10.08 12.86 -7.84
C GLN A 256 9.70 14.35 -7.85
N LEU A 257 10.63 15.26 -7.50
CA LEU A 257 10.40 16.69 -7.64
C LEU A 257 10.19 17.10 -9.11
N MET A 258 10.98 16.53 -10.04
CA MET A 258 10.85 16.80 -11.47
C MET A 258 9.53 16.28 -12.04
N LYS A 259 9.08 15.09 -11.65
CA LYS A 259 7.78 14.55 -12.11
C LYS A 259 6.58 15.38 -11.63
N ASN A 260 6.69 16.00 -10.45
CA ASN A 260 5.65 16.89 -9.94
C ASN A 260 5.58 18.26 -10.66
N ARG A 261 6.63 18.64 -11.40
CA ARG A 261 6.79 19.92 -12.11
C ARG A 261 7.57 19.74 -13.42
N PRO A 262 7.08 18.93 -14.38
CA PRO A 262 7.80 18.67 -15.63
C PRO A 262 8.02 19.94 -16.46
N GLU A 263 7.16 20.94 -16.30
CA GLU A 263 7.16 22.19 -17.07
C GLU A 263 8.34 23.14 -16.79
N ILE A 264 8.97 23.04 -15.61
CA ILE A 264 10.08 23.96 -15.23
C ILE A 264 11.47 23.34 -15.40
N GLY A 265 11.55 22.04 -15.70
CA GLY A 265 12.80 21.30 -15.86
C GLY A 265 13.67 21.23 -14.59
N VAL A 266 14.83 20.58 -14.71
CA VAL A 266 15.75 20.36 -13.57
C VAL A 266 16.29 21.67 -12.99
N GLU A 267 16.67 22.63 -13.84
CA GLU A 267 17.20 23.92 -13.40
C GLU A 267 16.14 24.73 -12.65
N GLY A 268 14.90 24.75 -13.12
CA GLY A 268 13.78 25.41 -12.44
C GLY A 268 13.47 24.77 -11.09
N VAL A 269 13.50 23.44 -11.00
CA VAL A 269 13.34 22.72 -9.72
C VAL A 269 14.43 23.10 -8.73
N LEU A 270 15.70 23.08 -9.15
CA LEU A 270 16.83 23.41 -8.28
C LEU A 270 16.84 24.89 -7.87
N ALA A 271 16.47 25.81 -8.76
CA ALA A 271 16.31 27.22 -8.45
C ALA A 271 15.20 27.45 -7.42
N ASN A 272 14.03 26.86 -7.63
CA ASN A 272 12.92 26.94 -6.68
C ASN A 272 13.29 26.34 -5.32
N LEU A 273 14.03 25.22 -5.29
CA LEU A 273 14.49 24.61 -4.05
C LEU A 273 15.44 25.52 -3.26
N LYS A 274 16.33 26.26 -3.95
CA LYS A 274 17.20 27.27 -3.31
C LYS A 274 16.39 28.42 -2.72
N CYS A 275 15.42 28.95 -3.46
CA CYS A 275 14.52 30.00 -2.98
C CYS A 275 13.71 29.54 -1.76
N HIS A 276 13.14 28.33 -1.82
CA HIS A 276 12.42 27.70 -0.72
C HIS A 276 13.29 27.60 0.55
N ALA A 277 14.52 27.10 0.41
CA ALA A 277 15.46 26.99 1.53
C ALA A 277 15.84 28.36 2.10
N ALA A 278 15.97 29.41 1.27
CA ALA A 278 16.26 30.76 1.71
C ALA A 278 15.13 31.35 2.57
N ILE A 279 13.87 31.14 2.17
CA ILE A 279 12.69 31.57 2.95
C ILE A 279 12.67 30.90 4.32
N LEU A 280 12.91 29.57 4.37
CA LEU A 280 12.93 28.83 5.64
C LEU A 280 14.06 29.25 6.57
N LYS A 281 15.23 29.62 6.03
CA LYS A 281 16.33 30.18 6.85
C LYS A 281 15.93 31.49 7.51
N GLN A 282 15.26 32.38 6.77
CA GLN A 282 14.81 33.66 7.31
C GLN A 282 13.73 33.47 8.38
N ALA A 283 12.82 32.52 8.18
CA ALA A 283 11.78 32.19 9.16
C ALA A 283 12.33 31.56 10.46
N GLY A 284 13.44 30.82 10.38
CA GLY A 284 14.11 30.20 11.53
C GLY A 284 15.19 31.06 12.20
N GLN A 285 15.36 32.31 11.76
CA GLN A 285 16.33 33.28 12.31
C GLN A 285 15.68 34.33 13.23
N GLN A 286 14.46 34.08 13.71
CA GLN A 286 13.78 34.87 14.75
C GLN A 286 13.81 34.16 16.11
#